data_AF-A0A132AJ68-F1
#
_entry.id   AF-A0A132AJ68-F1
#
_cell.length_a   1.000
_cell.length_b   1.000
_cell.length_c   1.000
_cell.angle_alpha   90.00
_cell.angle_beta   90.00
_cell.angle_gamma   90.00
#
_symmetry.space_group_name_H-M   'P 1'
#
loop_
_entity.id
_entity.type
_entity.pdbx_description
1 polymer ?
#
loop_
_entity_poly.entity_id
_entity_poly.type
_entity_poly.pdbx_seq_one_letter_code
_entity_poly.pdbx_strand_id
1 'polypeptide(L)'
;MGILTTMAILIHEIPHEIVDFVILLRSGFSCYDAFKAQLSLSIVTLMGSSTIIYLDYYQRSSTALSFTLWILPLTAGGFIYIALTNLLPELLNLDSETDFVAKESKFSRSKKFHIILGRIFLAILGVFVMEAVNSIEIQ
;
A
#
# COMPACT_ATOMS: atom_id res chain seq x y z
N MET A 1 -9.22 -19.49 13.08
CA MET A 1 -8.08 -18.87 12.38
C MET A 1 -8.52 -17.97 11.23
N GLY A 2 -9.42 -18.43 10.33
CA GLY A 2 -9.89 -17.60 9.21
C GLY A 2 -10.49 -16.23 9.59
N ILE A 3 -11.37 -16.15 10.61
CA ILE A 3 -12.05 -14.89 10.98
C ILE A 3 -11.06 -13.79 11.39
N LEU A 4 -10.00 -14.15 12.12
CA LEU A 4 -8.99 -13.19 12.57
C LEU A 4 -8.16 -12.69 11.36
N THR A 5 -7.79 -13.59 10.46
CA THR A 5 -7.08 -13.27 9.21
C THR A 5 -7.93 -12.39 8.30
N THR A 6 -9.22 -12.70 8.13
CA THR A 6 -10.14 -11.89 7.34
C THR A 6 -10.33 -10.49 7.94
N MET A 7 -10.41 -10.36 9.26
CA MET A 7 -10.48 -9.04 9.90
C MET A 7 -9.18 -8.25 9.75
N ALA A 8 -8.03 -8.90 9.88
CA ALA A 8 -6.74 -8.27 9.65
C ALA A 8 -6.60 -7.75 8.21
N ILE A 9 -7.16 -8.47 7.24
CA ILE A 9 -7.21 -8.05 5.83
C ILE A 9 -8.11 -6.82 5.64
N LEU A 10 -9.33 -6.87 6.16
CA LEU A 10 -10.27 -5.75 6.04
C LEU A 10 -9.71 -4.42 6.59
N ILE A 11 -9.01 -4.47 7.72
CA ILE A 11 -8.42 -3.28 8.34
C ILE A 11 -7.32 -2.66 7.47
N HIS A 12 -6.58 -3.45 6.69
CA HIS A 12 -5.54 -2.93 5.80
C HIS A 12 -6.04 -2.61 4.39
N GLU A 13 -7.18 -3.15 3.97
CA GLU A 13 -7.79 -2.85 2.66
C GLU A 13 -8.43 -1.46 2.63
N ILE A 14 -9.10 -1.05 3.72
CA ILE A 14 -9.74 0.27 3.84
C ILE A 14 -8.78 1.44 3.58
N PRO A 15 -7.59 1.54 4.22
CA PRO A 15 -6.65 2.61 3.93
C PRO A 15 -6.12 2.53 2.50
N HIS A 16 -5.97 1.32 1.93
CA HIS A 16 -5.54 1.15 0.55
C HIS A 16 -6.55 1.76 -0.43
N GLU A 17 -7.84 1.46 -0.25
CA GLU A 17 -8.89 1.95 -1.15
C GLU A 17 -9.09 3.48 -1.05
N ILE A 18 -8.90 4.06 0.15
CA ILE A 18 -8.92 5.52 0.35
C ILE A 18 -7.75 6.20 -0.39
N VAL A 19 -6.56 5.59 -0.39
CA VAL A 19 -5.39 6.14 -1.08
C VAL A 19 -5.59 6.17 -2.60
N ASP A 20 -6.10 5.08 -3.18
CA ASP A 20 -6.40 5.01 -4.62
C ASP A 20 -7.41 6.07 -5.04
N PHE A 21 -8.47 6.27 -4.22
CA PHE A 21 -9.47 7.31 -4.45
C PHE A 21 -8.87 8.72 -4.41
N VAL A 22 -7.99 9.00 -3.43
CA VAL A 22 -7.30 10.30 -3.32
C VAL A 22 -6.39 10.54 -4.52
N ILE A 23 -5.69 9.52 -5.03
CA ILE A 23 -4.84 9.67 -6.23
C ILE A 23 -5.69 10.06 -7.44
N LEU A 24 -6.84 9.42 -7.65
CA LEU A 24 -7.76 9.74 -8.74
C LEU A 24 -8.30 11.18 -8.63
N LEU A 25 -8.70 11.60 -7.43
CA LEU A 25 -9.14 12.98 -7.21
C LEU A 25 -8.02 14.00 -7.48
N ARG A 26 -6.79 13.73 -7.04
CA ARG A 26 -5.63 14.61 -7.31
C ARG A 26 -5.25 14.66 -8.79
N SER A 27 -5.55 13.61 -9.56
CA SER A 27 -5.35 13.61 -11.01
C SER A 27 -6.42 14.40 -11.80
N GLY A 28 -7.39 15.00 -11.11
CA GLY A 28 -8.38 15.91 -11.70
C GLY A 28 -9.75 15.28 -11.99
N PHE A 29 -9.99 14.05 -11.53
CA PHE A 29 -11.28 13.38 -11.71
C PHE A 29 -12.32 13.90 -10.71
N SER A 30 -13.59 13.96 -11.12
CA SER A 30 -14.71 14.19 -10.21
C SER A 30 -14.94 12.97 -9.32
N CYS A 31 -15.57 13.11 -8.14
CA CYS A 31 -15.86 11.98 -7.25
C CYS A 31 -16.57 10.80 -7.95
N TYR A 32 -17.47 11.11 -8.88
CA TYR A 32 -18.22 10.09 -9.60
C TYR A 32 -17.37 9.39 -10.67
N ASP A 33 -16.50 10.13 -11.35
CA ASP A 33 -15.59 9.55 -12.34
C ASP A 33 -14.47 8.74 -11.68
N ALA A 34 -13.98 9.18 -10.52
CA ALA A 34 -13.03 8.44 -9.70
C ALA A 34 -13.62 7.09 -9.25
N PHE A 35 -14.87 7.08 -8.77
CA PHE A 35 -15.56 5.84 -8.40
C PHE A 35 -15.69 4.86 -9.58
N LYS A 36 -16.07 5.37 -10.76
CA LYS A 36 -16.14 4.54 -11.98
C LYS A 36 -14.79 3.99 -12.41
N ALA A 37 -13.74 4.81 -12.33
CA ALA A 37 -12.38 4.38 -12.63
C ALA A 37 -11.94 3.27 -11.69
N GLN A 38 -12.16 3.41 -10.38
CA GLN A 38 -11.85 2.38 -9.39
C GLN A 38 -12.59 1.07 -9.70
N LEU A 39 -13.88 1.14 -10.02
CA LEU A 39 -14.67 -0.03 -10.39
C LEU A 39 -14.15 -0.72 -11.67
N SER A 40 -13.74 0.06 -12.67
CA SER A 40 -13.12 -0.48 -13.89
C SER A 40 -11.79 -1.18 -13.59
N LEU A 41 -10.95 -0.61 -12.71
CA LEU A 41 -9.69 -1.21 -12.27
C LEU A 41 -9.94 -2.53 -11.51
N SER A 42 -10.96 -2.58 -10.65
CA SER A 42 -11.34 -3.80 -9.95
C SER A 42 -11.77 -4.91 -10.91
N ILE A 43 -12.53 -4.59 -11.97
CA ILE A 43 -12.90 -5.58 -12.99
C ILE A 43 -11.66 -6.11 -13.72
N VAL A 44 -10.75 -5.23 -14.13
CA VAL A 44 -9.49 -5.64 -14.78
C VAL A 44 -8.65 -6.53 -13.86
N THR A 45 -8.58 -6.19 -12.57
CA THR A 45 -7.83 -6.97 -11.56
C THR A 45 -8.45 -8.35 -11.34
N LEU A 46 -9.79 -8.44 -11.28
CA LEU A 46 -10.52 -9.72 -11.20
C LEU A 46 -10.29 -10.58 -12.43
N MET A 47 -10.30 -10.00 -13.63
CA MET A 47 -9.96 -10.71 -14.87
C MET A 47 -8.50 -11.18 -14.88
N GLY A 48 -7.55 -10.35 -14.43
CA GLY A 48 -6.14 -10.75 -14.31
C GLY A 48 -5.92 -11.86 -13.30
N SER A 49 -6.53 -11.76 -12.12
CA SER A 49 -6.43 -12.78 -11.07
C SER A 49 -7.04 -14.13 -11.51
N SER A 50 -8.24 -14.09 -12.09
CA SER A 50 -8.90 -15.31 -12.59
C SER A 50 -8.12 -15.99 -13.72
N THR A 51 -7.51 -15.23 -14.63
CA THR A 51 -6.68 -15.80 -15.71
C THR A 51 -5.40 -16.45 -15.19
N ILE A 52 -4.75 -15.86 -14.18
CA ILE A 52 -3.58 -16.47 -13.53
C ILE A 52 -3.95 -17.77 -12.81
N ILE A 53 -5.04 -17.77 -12.04
CA ILE A 53 -5.52 -18.99 -11.35
C ILE A 53 -5.88 -20.08 -12.36
N TYR A 54 -6.55 -19.71 -13.45
CA TYR A 54 -6.87 -20.65 -14.53
C TYR A 54 -5.58 -21.21 -15.14
N LEU A 55 -4.60 -20.37 -15.47
CA LEU A 55 -3.33 -20.83 -16.05
C LEU A 55 -2.55 -21.77 -15.12
N ASP A 56 -2.48 -21.43 -13.82
CA ASP A 56 -1.82 -22.23 -12.78
C ASP A 56 -2.48 -23.62 -12.60
N TYR A 57 -3.80 -23.70 -12.76
CA TYR A 57 -4.53 -24.96 -12.73
C TYR A 57 -4.15 -25.91 -13.89
N TYR A 58 -3.96 -25.39 -15.11
CA TYR A 58 -3.63 -26.21 -16.30
C TYR A 58 -2.13 -26.47 -16.45
N GLN A 59 -1.30 -25.48 -16.18
CA GLN A 59 0.15 -25.61 -16.16
C GLN A 59 0.56 -25.84 -14.72
N ARG A 60 0.67 -27.10 -14.30
CA ARG A 60 1.21 -27.52 -12.99
C ARG A 60 2.72 -27.24 -12.88
N SER A 61 3.10 -26.02 -13.20
CA SER A 61 4.44 -25.48 -13.33
C SER A 61 4.47 -24.20 -12.51
N SER A 62 5.60 -23.94 -11.86
CA SER A 62 5.87 -22.77 -11.02
C SER A 62 5.94 -21.44 -11.80
N THR A 63 5.11 -21.28 -12.82
CA THR A 63 5.05 -20.11 -13.70
C THR A 63 4.58 -18.88 -12.91
N ALA A 64 3.69 -19.06 -11.93
CA ALA A 64 3.24 -17.99 -11.03
C ALA A 64 4.40 -17.26 -10.34
N LEU A 65 5.38 -18.01 -9.79
CA LEU A 65 6.55 -17.43 -9.13
C LEU A 65 7.40 -16.56 -10.07
N SER A 66 7.53 -16.97 -11.34
CA SER A 66 8.33 -16.22 -12.32
C SER A 66 7.66 -14.90 -12.71
N PHE A 67 6.34 -14.89 -12.89
CA PHE A 67 5.58 -13.66 -13.17
C PHE A 67 5.60 -12.70 -11.98
N THR A 68 5.46 -13.22 -10.75
CA THR A 68 5.53 -12.40 -9.53
C THR A 68 6.83 -11.63 -9.45
N LEU A 69 7.98 -12.24 -9.77
CA LEU A 69 9.30 -11.59 -9.72
C LEU A 69 9.41 -10.37 -10.65
N TRP A 70 8.64 -10.32 -11.73
CA TRP A 70 8.69 -9.24 -12.71
C TRP A 70 7.61 -8.18 -12.44
N ILE A 71 6.41 -8.61 -12.02
CA ILE A 71 5.30 -7.70 -11.77
C ILE A 71 5.46 -6.94 -10.45
N LEU A 72 6.09 -7.54 -9.43
CA LEU A 72 6.34 -6.85 -8.15
C LEU A 72 7.18 -5.57 -8.30
N PRO A 73 8.39 -5.61 -8.90
CA PRO A 73 9.19 -4.41 -9.08
C PRO A 73 8.55 -3.42 -10.05
N LEU A 74 7.76 -3.89 -11.03
CA LEU A 74 7.01 -3.04 -11.94
C LEU A 74 5.94 -2.22 -11.18
N THR A 75 5.11 -2.86 -10.38
CA THR A 75 4.06 -2.18 -9.60
C THR A 75 4.67 -1.27 -8.53
N ALA A 76 5.71 -1.72 -7.83
CA ALA A 76 6.43 -0.89 -6.86
C ALA A 76 7.06 0.36 -7.51
N GLY A 77 7.67 0.20 -8.70
CA GLY A 77 8.23 1.30 -9.48
C GLY A 77 7.16 2.29 -9.93
N GLY A 78 5.99 1.81 -10.34
CA GLY A 78 4.83 2.65 -10.69
C GLY A 78 4.35 3.51 -9.52
N PHE A 79 4.22 2.93 -8.33
CA PHE A 79 3.86 3.70 -7.13
C PHE A 79 4.92 4.73 -6.74
N ILE A 80 6.21 4.39 -6.85
CA ILE A 80 7.30 5.36 -6.60
C ILE A 80 7.25 6.50 -7.62
N TYR A 81 6.98 6.21 -8.90
CA TYR A 81 6.84 7.24 -9.93
C TYR A 81 5.69 8.19 -9.62
N ILE A 82 4.49 7.67 -9.33
CA ILE A 82 3.31 8.49 -8.98
C ILE A 82 3.57 9.30 -7.72
N ALA A 83 4.21 8.70 -6.71
CA ALA A 83 4.56 9.38 -5.47
C ALA A 83 5.56 10.52 -5.72
N LEU A 84 6.60 10.31 -6.52
CA LEU A 84 7.57 11.35 -6.85
C LEU A 84 6.92 12.48 -7.66
N THR A 85 6.16 12.18 -8.72
CA THR A 85 5.54 13.24 -9.54
C THR A 85 4.52 14.07 -8.77
N ASN A 86 3.86 13.49 -7.76
CA ASN A 86 2.85 14.19 -6.98
C ASN A 86 3.38 14.84 -5.70
N LEU A 87 4.42 14.28 -5.06
CA LEU A 87 4.98 14.78 -3.79
C LEU A 87 6.23 15.64 -3.99
N LEU A 88 7.07 15.36 -5.00
CA LEU A 88 8.27 16.15 -5.26
C LEU A 88 7.99 17.62 -5.61
N PRO A 89 7.01 17.98 -6.47
CA PRO A 89 6.71 19.39 -6.73
C PRO A 89 6.14 20.09 -5.50
N GLU A 90 5.40 19.36 -4.66
CA GLU A 90 4.89 19.88 -3.39
C GLU A 90 6.04 20.17 -2.41
N LEU A 91 7.10 19.35 -2.41
CA LEU A 91 8.30 19.60 -1.61
C LEU A 91 9.16 20.76 -2.13
N LEU A 92 9.27 20.93 -3.45
CA LEU A 92 10.08 21.99 -4.06
C LEU A 92 9.42 23.37 -4.02
N ASN A 93 8.08 23.43 -3.97
CA ASN A 93 7.36 24.71 -3.85
C ASN A 93 7.27 25.23 -2.41
N LEU A 94 7.80 24.50 -1.42
CA LEU A 94 7.86 24.95 -0.02
C LEU A 94 8.99 25.97 0.27
N ASP A 95 9.80 26.32 -0.73
CA ASP A 95 10.91 27.27 -0.58
C ASP A 95 10.45 28.73 -0.36
N SER A 96 9.15 29.04 -0.44
CA SER A 96 8.61 30.39 -0.16
C SER A 96 8.07 30.60 1.25
N GLU A 97 8.12 29.61 2.14
CA GLU A 97 7.61 29.70 3.53
C GLU A 97 8.69 29.33 4.57
N THR A 98 9.94 29.73 4.30
CA THR A 98 11.12 29.39 5.11
C THR A 98 11.12 29.97 6.54
N ASP A 99 10.16 30.84 6.88
CA ASP A 99 10.10 31.43 8.23
C ASP A 99 9.25 30.62 9.24
N PHE A 100 8.33 29.76 8.78
CA PHE A 100 7.53 28.91 9.67
C PHE A 100 8.19 27.55 9.97
N VAL A 101 9.04 27.05 9.06
CA VAL A 101 9.72 25.76 9.17
C VAL A 101 10.86 25.76 10.19
N ALA A 102 11.51 26.91 10.43
CA ALA A 102 12.56 27.01 11.46
C ALA A 102 12.00 26.74 12.88
N LYS A 103 10.70 27.00 13.13
CA LYS A 103 10.04 26.76 14.41
C LYS A 103 9.54 25.32 14.58
N GLU A 104 9.11 24.67 13.49
CA GLU A 104 8.68 23.26 13.48
C GLU A 104 9.86 22.28 13.59
N SER A 105 11.09 22.65 13.22
CA SER A 105 12.26 21.76 13.33
C SER A 105 12.59 21.35 14.79
N LYS A 106 12.34 22.23 15.77
CA LYS A 106 12.45 21.89 17.20
C LYS A 106 11.28 21.03 17.70
N PHE A 107 10.12 21.11 17.07
CA PHE A 107 8.92 20.32 17.40
C PHE A 107 8.90 18.94 16.71
N SER A 108 9.53 18.82 15.54
CA SER A 108 9.72 17.59 14.75
C SER A 108 10.75 16.64 15.36
N ARG A 109 11.70 17.14 16.15
CA ARG A 109 12.62 16.30 16.94
C ARG A 109 11.91 15.47 18.02
N SER A 110 10.73 15.91 18.48
CA SER A 110 9.88 15.14 19.41
C SER A 110 8.94 14.17 18.68
N LYS A 111 8.38 14.55 17.52
CA LYS A 111 7.50 13.67 16.73
C LYS A 111 8.22 12.46 16.11
N LYS A 112 9.51 12.60 15.76
CA LYS A 112 10.33 11.45 15.30
C LYS A 112 10.41 10.33 16.35
N PHE A 113 10.35 10.66 17.65
CA PHE A 113 10.29 9.66 18.71
C PHE A 113 9.00 8.84 18.63
N HIS A 114 7.85 9.48 18.42
CA HIS A 114 6.56 8.78 18.28
C HIS A 114 6.50 7.92 17.00
N ILE A 115 7.13 8.36 15.91
CA ILE A 115 7.21 7.59 14.66
C ILE A 115 8.20 6.41 14.79
N ILE A 116 9.36 6.60 15.42
CA ILE A 116 10.29 5.51 15.72
C ILE A 116 9.65 4.51 16.67
N LEU A 117 8.96 4.99 17.71
CA LEU A 117 8.24 4.15 18.68
C LEU A 117 7.11 3.38 18.00
N GLY A 118 6.36 4.03 17.10
CA GLY A 118 5.34 3.39 16.28
C GLY A 118 5.90 2.30 15.37
N ARG A 119 7.06 2.53 14.73
CA ARG A 119 7.73 1.53 13.88
C ARG A 119 8.25 0.33 14.68
N ILE A 120 8.82 0.56 15.85
CA ILE A 120 9.27 -0.51 16.76
C ILE A 120 8.06 -1.29 17.28
N PHE A 121 6.98 -0.60 17.64
CA PHE A 121 5.73 -1.24 18.09
C PHE A 121 5.10 -2.10 16.99
N LEU A 122 5.02 -1.59 15.75
CA LEU A 122 4.51 -2.36 14.60
C LEU A 122 5.39 -3.57 14.27
N ALA A 123 6.72 -3.44 14.38
CA ALA A 123 7.64 -4.56 14.17
C ALA A 123 7.48 -5.65 15.24
N ILE A 124 7.34 -5.27 16.52
CA ILE A 124 7.10 -6.21 17.62
C ILE A 124 5.75 -6.91 17.46
N LEU A 125 4.70 -6.17 17.08
CA LEU A 125 3.38 -6.74 16.80
C LEU A 125 3.44 -7.70 15.61
N GLY A 126 4.18 -7.36 14.55
CA GLY A 126 4.37 -8.23 13.38
C GLY A 126 5.07 -9.55 13.72
N VAL A 127 6.15 -9.50 14.52
CA VAL A 127 6.84 -10.71 14.99
C VAL A 127 5.93 -11.55 15.89
N PHE A 128 5.17 -10.93 16.78
CA PHE A 128 4.21 -11.63 17.63
C PHE A 128 3.09 -12.32 16.83
N VAL A 129 2.57 -11.65 15.80
CA VAL A 129 1.58 -12.24 14.89
C VAL A 129 2.19 -13.40 14.10
N MET A 130 3.44 -13.26 13.63
CA MET A 130 4.15 -14.34 12.91
C MET A 130 4.37 -15.57 13.81
N GLU A 131 4.79 -15.35 15.07
CA GLU A 131 4.98 -16.41 16.07
C GLU A 131 3.66 -17.10 16.43
N ALA A 132 2.58 -16.34 16.58
CA ALA A 132 1.24 -16.86 16.85
C ALA A 132 0.72 -17.71 15.69
N VAL A 133 0.90 -17.24 14.45
CA VAL A 133 0.54 -18.00 13.24
C VAL A 133 1.38 -19.27 13.13
N ASN A 134 2.68 -19.21 13.40
CA ASN A 134 3.57 -20.38 13.40
C ASN A 134 3.17 -21.41 14.48
N SER A 135 2.72 -20.95 15.65
CA SER A 135 2.24 -21.84 16.73
C SER A 135 0.90 -22.51 16.42
N ILE A 136 0.14 -21.98 15.45
CA ILE A 136 -1.15 -22.52 15.01
C ILE A 136 -0.98 -23.58 13.91
N GLU A 137 0.08 -23.48 13.11
CA GLU A 137 0.35 -24.39 11.99
C GLU A 137 1.03 -25.71 12.43
N ILE A 138 1.54 -25.77 13.66
CA ILE A 138 2.24 -26.93 14.24
C ILE A 138 1.30 -27.84 15.08
N GLN A 139 -0.01 -27.53 15.15
CA GLN A 139 -1.01 -28.30 15.91
C GLN A 139 -2.06 -28.92 15.00
#